data_AF-A0A544TNY8-F1
#
_entry.id   AF-A0A544TNY8-F1
#
_cell.length_a   1.000
_cell.length_b   1.000
_cell.length_c   1.000
_cell.angle_alpha   90.00
_cell.angle_beta   90.00
_cell.angle_gamma   90.00
#
_symmetry.space_group_name_H-M   'P 1'
#
loop_
_entity.id
_entity.type
_entity.pdbx_description
1 polymer ?
#
loop_
_entity_poly.entity_id
_entity_poly.type
_entity_poly.pdbx_seq_one_letter_code
_entity_poly.pdbx_strand_id
1 'polypeptide(L)' 'MKSLLNEKALLVRIGIKRKVMYRKAKNLGYTHPLVVSCSQELDVLLNRYLEKVS' A
#
# COMPACT_ATOMS: atom_id res chain seq x y z
N MET A 1 -1.18 16.69 16.97
CA MET A 1 0.11 16.68 16.25
C MET A 1 0.65 15.27 15.98
N LYS A 2 0.70 14.35 16.98
CA LYS A 2 1.12 12.95 16.76
C LYS A 2 0.24 12.17 15.76
N SER A 3 -1.07 12.41 15.72
CA SER A 3 -2.00 11.74 14.79
C SER A 3 -1.72 12.06 13.31
N LEU A 4 -1.57 13.35 12.98
CA LEU A 4 -1.27 13.83 11.62
C LEU A 4 0.08 13.32 11.10
N LEU A 5 1.10 13.21 11.96
CA LEU A 5 2.40 12.65 11.59
C LEU A 5 2.28 11.14 11.27
N ASN A 6 1.48 10.41 12.04
CA ASN A 6 1.23 8.98 11.82
C ASN A 6 0.42 8.71 10.54
N GLU A 7 -0.50 9.60 10.20
CA GLU A 7 -1.29 9.55 8.96
C GLU A 7 -0.41 9.81 7.72
N LYS A 8 0.40 10.88 7.75
CA LYS A 8 1.36 11.18 6.67
C LYS A 8 2.35 10.03 6.45
N ALA A 9 2.85 9.43 7.53
CA ALA A 9 3.72 8.27 7.43
C ALA A 9 3.02 7.05 6.79
N LEU A 10 1.72 6.87 7.06
CA LEU A 10 0.93 5.79 6.46
C LEU A 10 0.72 6.03 4.96
N LEU A 11 0.40 7.25 4.54
CA LEU A 11 0.29 7.63 3.14
C LEU A 11 1.60 7.41 2.36
N VAL A 12 2.74 7.76 2.96
CA VAL A 12 4.07 7.49 2.37
C VAL A 12 4.28 5.98 2.17
N ARG A 13 3.93 5.15 3.17
CA ARG A 13 4.04 3.68 3.05
C ARG A 13 3.13 3.13 1.96
N ILE A 14 1.90 3.60 1.86
CA ILE A 14 0.96 3.24 0.77
C ILE A 14 1.58 3.58 -0.59
N GLY A 15 2.11 4.79 -0.75
CA GLY A 15 2.76 5.22 -1.99
C GLY A 15 3.95 4.35 -2.39
N ILE A 16 4.83 4.03 -1.44
CA ILE A 16 5.98 3.14 -1.67
C ILE A 16 5.51 1.75 -2.07
N LYS A 17 4.55 1.16 -1.33
CA LYS A 17 4.05 -0.19 -1.58
C LYS A 17 3.36 -0.29 -2.95
N ARG A 18 2.56 0.72 -3.32
CA ARG A 18 1.94 0.84 -4.66
C ARG A 18 2.99 0.86 -5.77
N LYS A 19 4.08 1.62 -5.60
CA LYS A 19 5.18 1.67 -6.58
C LYS A 19 5.88 0.30 -6.72
N VAL A 20 6.09 -0.42 -5.61
CA VAL A 20 6.65 -1.77 -5.63
C VAL A 20 5.72 -2.75 -6.35
N MET A 21 4.42 -2.71 -6.07
CA MET A 21 3.43 -3.55 -6.73
C MET A 21 3.45 -3.37 -8.25
N TYR A 22 3.39 -2.12 -8.74
CA TYR A 22 3.44 -1.85 -10.19
C TYR A 22 4.77 -2.28 -10.83
N ARG A 23 5.90 -2.12 -10.14
CA ARG A 23 7.19 -2.62 -10.64
C ARG A 23 7.19 -4.14 -10.78
N LYS A 24 6.65 -4.86 -9.79
CA LYS A 24 6.51 -6.32 -9.85
C LYS A 24 5.52 -6.74 -10.94
N ALA A 25 4.40 -6.03 -11.08
CA ALA A 25 3.41 -6.28 -12.14
C ALA A 25 3.99 -6.09 -13.53
N LYS A 26 4.82 -5.06 -13.74
CA LYS A 26 5.51 -4.83 -15.01
C LYS A 26 6.47 -5.97 -15.37
N ASN A 27 7.12 -6.57 -14.38
CA ASN A 27 8.13 -7.61 -14.60
C ASN A 27 7.54 -9.03 -14.66
N LEU A 28 6.46 -9.29 -13.92
CA LEU A 28 5.93 -10.64 -13.67
C LEU A 28 4.49 -10.84 -14.14
N GLY A 29 3.77 -9.76 -14.45
CA GLY A 29 2.33 -9.77 -14.72
C GLY A 29 1.49 -9.54 -13.46
N TYR A 30 0.25 -9.05 -13.64
CA TYR A 30 -0.64 -8.71 -12.52
C TYR A 30 -1.16 -9.91 -11.73
N THR A 31 -1.28 -11.07 -12.37
CA THR A 31 -1.78 -12.30 -11.75
C THR A 31 -0.69 -13.10 -11.03
N HIS A 32 0.58 -12.66 -11.13
CA HIS A 32 1.67 -13.36 -10.49
C HIS A 32 1.49 -13.36 -8.96
N PRO A 33 1.70 -14.48 -8.25
CA PRO A 33 1.45 -14.58 -6.81
C PRO A 33 2.11 -13.47 -6.00
N LEU A 34 3.36 -13.10 -6.32
CA LEU A 34 4.07 -11.99 -5.66
C LEU A 34 3.43 -10.61 -5.87
N VAL A 35 2.72 -10.39 -6.98
CA VAL A 35 1.99 -9.15 -7.24
C VAL A 35 0.67 -9.15 -6.49
N VAL A 36 -0.03 -10.29 -6.48
CA VAL A 36 -1.27 -10.50 -5.70
C VAL A 36 -1.02 -10.34 -4.20
N SER A 37 0.03 -10.94 -3.65
CA SER A 37 0.40 -10.72 -2.24
C SER A 37 0.74 -9.26 -1.97
N CYS A 38 1.44 -8.60 -2.91
CA CYS A 38 1.77 -7.18 -2.75
C CYS A 38 0.53 -6.28 -2.80
N SER A 39 -0.49 -6.62 -3.60
CA SER A 39 -1.76 -5.88 -3.64
C SER A 39 -2.57 -6.11 -2.37
N GLN A 40 -2.60 -7.32 -1.84
CA GLN A 40 -3.26 -7.62 -0.55
C GLN A 40 -2.63 -6.84 0.61
N GLU A 41 -1.30 -6.74 0.66
CA GLU A 41 -0.62 -5.92 1.66
C GLU A 41 -0.90 -4.42 1.48
N LEU A 42 -1.07 -3.96 0.23
CA LEU A 42 -1.46 -2.57 -0.05
C LEU A 42 -2.89 -2.29 0.43
N ASP A 43 -3.82 -3.22 0.23
CA ASP A 43 -5.21 -3.12 0.71
C ASP A 43 -5.27 -3.01 2.24
N VAL A 44 -4.47 -3.79 2.98
CA VAL A 44 -4.39 -3.67 4.44
C VAL A 44 -3.94 -2.27 4.87
N LEU A 45 -2.97 -1.66 4.16
CA LEU A 45 -2.53 -0.30 4.46
C LEU A 45 -3.61 0.74 4.13
N LEU A 46 -4.34 0.55 3.03
CA LEU A 46 -5.45 1.41 2.62
C LEU A 46 -6.60 1.34 3.62
N ASN A 47 -7.00 0.14 4.04
CA ASN A 47 -8.05 -0.05 5.04
C ASN A 47 -7.68 0.59 6.38
N ARG A 48 -6.44 0.42 6.83
CA ARG A 48 -5.94 1.09 8.05
C ARG A 48 -5.93 2.61 7.94
N TYR A 49 -5.76 3.15 6.73
CA TYR A 49 -5.86 4.59 6.52
C TYR A 49 -7.31 5.05 6.57
N LEU A 50 -8.22 4.32 5.91
CA LEU A 50 -9.66 4.59 5.92
C LEU A 50 -10.22 4.57 7.34
N GLU A 51 -9.88 3.56 8.16
CA GLU A 51 -10.28 3.47 9.57
C GLU A 51 -9.80 4.65 10.43
N LYS A 52 -8.70 5.31 10.04
CA LYS A 52 -8.14 6.45 10.79
C LYS A 52 -8.72 7.79 10.38
N VAL A 53 -9.24 7.88 9.16
CA VAL A 53 -9.78 9.11 8.57
C VAL A 53 -11.31 9.15 8.64
N SER A 54 -11.96 7.98 8.76
CA SER A 54 -13.39 7.82 9.02
C SER A 54 -13.76 8.18 10.45
#